data_AF-A0A352V685-F1
#
_entry.id   AF-A0A352V685-F1
#
_cell.length_a   1.000
_cell.length_b   1.000
_cell.length_c   1.000
_cell.angle_alpha   90.00
_cell.angle_beta   90.00
_cell.angle_gamma   90.00
#
_symmetry.space_group_name_H-M   'P 1'
#
loop_
_entity.id
_entity.type
_entity.pdbx_description
1 polymer ?
#
loop_
_entity_poly.entity_id
_entity_poly.type
_entity_poly.pdbx_seq_one_letter_code
_entity_poly.pdbx_strand_id
1 'polypeptide(L)'
;MLKIEELVNGNDMLSIIFRDSLLKIGQLSTDHIFSTSDIASLKADILPKIINPLMQFTDCKIRIKDFNRLSINIIFLIKEASLRGLQRVIEKREAGDVKSLSFDRNTILKYNQEIDNGNYDIIFKFLSSNRNLNTETVMKMVESGLTKIKPFINYRIELTMMELLNAYYPTWNPYLRGMIDKAYQFINEEEEKNRERLEVVAQIVENNKYFISNGNEMPKLVELRNKIIFDMKNSYNGMIPKEDIDKFLLDKNNFTIFQVSIIKSAPMYYGTFEGESYKIVVESDNKLLITENTEPLRAFSEKKLAFFREKIKPIVIGDVKIELKARYENYNYVFALYRRKRNDIFDSMIESGKIQQLKILLNLLELDKADPSYKIYKDPVEKILKALESAKINELLLNYFKAHSKGSSFISKLFNLFFSSFRESEFIDIVKADKARASSVTKQLIGTDGRSVKPNETPVQSALNILKRSGQLEKARIILKSGVDDSQKVREILRICKDIGNTNKAHIEKTEKSKIDFLIELRHFLEKN
;
A
#
# COMPACT_ATOMS: atom_id res chain seq x y z
N MET A 1 -20.23 -16.02 -61.11
CA MET A 1 -19.77 -16.51 -59.79
C MET A 1 -18.56 -17.40 -60.04
N LEU A 2 -17.44 -17.15 -59.36
CA LEU A 2 -16.18 -17.87 -59.59
C LEU A 2 -16.30 -19.26 -58.95
N LYS A 3 -15.81 -20.32 -59.59
CA LYS A 3 -15.82 -21.66 -58.98
C LYS A 3 -14.47 -21.98 -58.33
N ILE A 4 -14.48 -22.65 -57.17
CA ILE A 4 -13.25 -23.03 -56.48
C ILE A 4 -12.37 -23.97 -57.32
N GLU A 5 -12.98 -24.77 -58.20
CA GLU A 5 -12.28 -25.64 -59.16
C GLU A 5 -11.48 -24.85 -60.19
N GLU A 6 -12.00 -23.70 -60.64
CA GLU A 6 -11.30 -22.81 -61.57
C GLU A 6 -10.05 -22.21 -60.89
N LEU A 7 -10.13 -21.84 -59.61
CA LEU A 7 -9.00 -21.35 -58.82
C LEU A 7 -7.94 -22.41 -58.53
N VAL A 8 -8.36 -23.65 -58.31
CA VAL A 8 -7.42 -24.76 -58.06
C VAL A 8 -6.69 -25.11 -59.35
N ASN A 9 -7.39 -25.21 -60.48
CA ASN A 9 -6.84 -25.75 -61.73
C ASN A 9 -6.28 -24.69 -62.70
N GLY A 10 -6.67 -23.42 -62.57
CA GLY A 10 -6.26 -22.35 -63.46
C GLY A 10 -4.79 -21.95 -63.34
N ASN A 11 -4.22 -21.31 -64.37
CA ASN A 11 -2.85 -20.79 -64.34
C ASN A 11 -2.80 -19.26 -64.40
N ASP A 12 -3.92 -18.59 -64.16
CA ASP A 12 -3.97 -17.14 -64.03
C ASP A 12 -3.46 -16.68 -62.65
N MET A 13 -3.20 -15.38 -62.53
CA MET A 13 -2.65 -14.77 -61.32
C MET A 13 -3.51 -15.07 -60.06
N LEU A 14 -4.83 -15.05 -60.19
CA LEU A 14 -5.76 -15.37 -59.10
C LEU A 14 -5.60 -16.80 -58.61
N SER A 15 -5.50 -17.76 -59.53
CA SER A 15 -5.30 -19.18 -59.19
C SER A 15 -3.93 -19.43 -58.55
N ILE A 16 -2.88 -18.73 -59.00
CA ILE A 16 -1.54 -18.80 -58.39
C ILE A 16 -1.58 -18.29 -56.94
N ILE A 17 -2.12 -17.09 -56.71
CA ILE A 17 -2.25 -16.51 -55.36
C ILE A 17 -3.09 -17.40 -54.44
N PHE A 18 -4.18 -17.95 -54.97
CA PHE A 18 -5.03 -18.87 -54.21
C PHE A 18 -4.24 -20.13 -53.79
N ARG A 19 -3.52 -20.78 -54.70
CA ARG A 19 -2.74 -21.98 -54.37
C ARG A 19 -1.56 -21.70 -53.45
N ASP A 20 -0.75 -20.71 -53.77
CA ASP A 20 0.54 -20.51 -53.10
C ASP A 20 0.40 -19.77 -51.77
N SER A 21 -0.63 -18.94 -51.58
CA SER A 21 -0.90 -18.26 -50.32
C SER A 21 -2.05 -18.91 -49.54
N LEU A 22 -3.25 -18.98 -50.11
CA LEU A 22 -4.42 -19.43 -49.35
C LEU A 22 -4.42 -20.93 -49.09
N LEU A 23 -4.10 -21.78 -50.08
CA LEU A 23 -4.09 -23.24 -49.90
C LEU A 23 -2.85 -23.72 -49.15
N LYS A 24 -1.67 -23.26 -49.56
CA LYS A 24 -0.40 -23.72 -48.99
C LYS A 24 -0.09 -23.10 -47.63
N ILE A 25 -0.31 -21.79 -47.46
CA ILE A 25 0.03 -21.07 -46.22
C ILE A 25 -1.21 -20.95 -45.31
N GLY A 26 -2.43 -21.11 -45.85
CA GLY A 26 -3.67 -21.02 -45.07
C GLY A 26 -4.17 -19.60 -44.84
N GLN A 27 -3.41 -18.59 -45.27
CA GLN A 27 -3.76 -17.17 -45.15
C GLN A 27 -3.14 -16.35 -46.28
N LEU A 28 -3.83 -15.28 -46.66
CA LEU A 28 -3.31 -14.21 -47.51
C LEU A 28 -3.37 -12.91 -46.73
N SER A 29 -2.29 -12.15 -46.68
CA SER A 29 -2.29 -10.87 -45.97
C SER A 29 -2.02 -9.71 -46.92
N THR A 30 -2.53 -8.52 -46.59
CA THR A 30 -2.20 -7.33 -47.39
C THR A 30 -0.70 -7.06 -47.42
N ASP A 31 0.04 -7.28 -46.33
CA ASP A 31 1.52 -7.21 -46.36
C ASP A 31 2.14 -8.14 -47.41
N HIS A 32 1.63 -9.36 -47.56
CA HIS A 32 2.14 -10.33 -48.53
C HIS A 32 1.84 -9.89 -49.98
N ILE A 33 0.64 -9.36 -50.21
CA ILE A 33 0.23 -8.82 -51.51
C ILE A 33 1.12 -7.65 -51.93
N PHE A 34 1.51 -6.80 -50.97
CA PHE A 34 2.29 -5.59 -51.24
C PHE A 34 3.80 -5.74 -51.10
N SER A 35 4.29 -6.90 -50.64
CA SER A 35 5.74 -7.19 -50.55
C SER A 35 6.28 -8.01 -51.73
N THR A 36 5.40 -8.56 -52.57
CA THR A 36 5.79 -9.35 -53.75
C THR A 36 6.05 -8.44 -54.96
N SER A 37 7.26 -8.52 -55.52
CA SER A 37 7.73 -7.67 -56.64
C SER A 37 6.90 -7.81 -57.91
N ASP A 38 6.32 -8.99 -58.15
CA ASP A 38 5.55 -9.28 -59.36
C ASP A 38 4.17 -8.63 -59.36
N ILE A 39 3.62 -8.40 -58.16
CA ILE A 39 2.30 -7.77 -57.94
C ILE A 39 2.43 -6.24 -57.96
N ALA A 40 3.59 -5.69 -57.60
CA ALA A 40 3.83 -4.23 -57.59
C ALA A 40 3.66 -3.54 -58.97
N SER A 41 3.70 -4.30 -60.06
CA SER A 41 3.52 -3.79 -61.43
C SER A 41 2.07 -3.45 -61.80
N LEU A 42 1.08 -4.03 -61.09
CA LEU A 42 -0.33 -3.76 -61.31
C LEU A 42 -0.74 -2.53 -60.46
N LYS A 43 -1.18 -1.45 -61.10
CA LYS A 43 -1.51 -0.19 -60.40
C LYS A 43 -2.96 -0.21 -59.90
N ALA A 44 -3.24 0.45 -58.77
CA ALA A 44 -4.54 0.90 -58.19
C ALA A 44 -5.74 -0.09 -58.14
N ASP A 45 -6.01 -0.84 -59.22
CA ASP A 45 -7.12 -1.78 -59.38
C ASP A 45 -6.82 -3.19 -58.85
N ILE A 46 -5.61 -3.45 -58.33
CA ILE A 46 -5.22 -4.77 -57.82
C ILE A 46 -6.18 -5.23 -56.75
N LEU A 47 -6.44 -4.39 -55.74
CA LEU A 47 -7.16 -4.83 -54.56
C LEU A 47 -8.55 -5.34 -54.94
N PRO A 48 -9.36 -4.58 -55.72
CA PRO A 48 -10.65 -5.08 -56.19
C PRO A 48 -10.56 -6.28 -57.13
N LYS A 49 -9.53 -6.36 -58.00
CA LYS A 49 -9.37 -7.46 -58.97
C LYS A 49 -8.88 -8.77 -58.34
N ILE A 50 -8.09 -8.68 -57.26
CA ILE A 50 -7.52 -9.84 -56.56
C ILE A 50 -8.35 -10.23 -55.34
N ILE A 51 -8.69 -9.29 -54.48
CA ILE A 51 -9.38 -9.59 -53.21
C ILE A 51 -10.86 -9.89 -53.44
N ASN A 52 -11.59 -9.08 -54.21
CA ASN A 52 -13.05 -9.25 -54.31
C ASN A 52 -13.46 -10.65 -54.83
N PRO A 53 -12.78 -11.26 -55.83
CA PRO A 53 -13.08 -12.63 -56.22
C PRO A 53 -12.78 -13.65 -55.12
N LEU A 54 -11.68 -13.48 -54.39
CA LEU A 54 -11.25 -14.39 -53.33
C LEU A 54 -12.15 -14.32 -52.08
N MET A 55 -12.77 -13.18 -51.79
CA MET A 55 -13.73 -12.99 -50.69
C MET A 55 -14.95 -13.93 -50.74
N GLN A 56 -15.24 -14.54 -51.89
CA GLN A 56 -16.24 -15.61 -51.99
C GLN A 56 -15.86 -16.81 -51.12
N PHE A 57 -14.56 -17.10 -51.01
CA PHE A 57 -14.00 -18.27 -50.32
C PHE A 57 -13.27 -17.95 -49.03
N THR A 58 -13.04 -16.67 -48.71
CA THR A 58 -12.28 -16.26 -47.53
C THR A 58 -13.07 -15.40 -46.55
N ASP A 59 -12.83 -15.62 -45.26
CA ASP A 59 -13.18 -14.68 -44.20
C ASP A 59 -12.08 -13.63 -44.06
N CYS A 60 -12.49 -12.39 -43.77
CA CYS A 60 -11.58 -11.29 -43.52
C CYS A 60 -11.38 -11.10 -42.02
N LYS A 61 -10.14 -10.84 -41.61
CA LYS A 61 -9.71 -10.62 -40.23
C LYS A 61 -8.73 -9.46 -40.17
N ILE A 62 -8.63 -8.87 -38.99
CA ILE A 62 -7.67 -7.80 -38.69
C ILE A 62 -6.60 -8.39 -37.79
N ARG A 63 -5.32 -8.16 -38.11
CA ARG A 63 -4.19 -8.40 -37.21
C ARG A 63 -3.57 -7.08 -36.81
N ILE A 64 -3.59 -6.79 -35.51
CA ILE A 64 -2.94 -5.63 -34.90
C ILE A 64 -1.49 -6.02 -34.66
N LYS A 65 -0.54 -5.22 -35.16
CA LYS A 65 0.89 -5.39 -34.89
C LYS A 65 1.36 -4.46 -33.78
N ASP A 66 0.86 -3.22 -33.80
CA ASP A 66 1.15 -2.19 -32.81
C ASP A 66 -0.07 -1.28 -32.70
N PHE A 67 -0.70 -1.27 -31.52
CA PHE A 67 -1.89 -0.46 -31.27
C PHE A 67 -1.59 1.02 -31.13
N ASN A 68 -0.40 1.41 -30.62
CA ASN A 68 -0.03 2.82 -30.47
C ASN A 68 0.17 3.49 -31.83
N ARG A 69 0.77 2.76 -32.77
CA ARG A 69 1.01 3.23 -34.13
C ARG A 69 -0.14 2.95 -35.08
N LEU A 70 -1.20 2.29 -34.59
CA LEU A 70 -2.31 1.77 -35.41
C LEU A 70 -1.80 0.96 -36.61
N SER A 71 -0.74 0.18 -36.39
CA SER A 71 -0.19 -0.72 -37.40
C SER A 71 -1.08 -1.95 -37.49
N ILE A 72 -1.86 -2.01 -38.56
CA ILE A 72 -2.88 -3.01 -38.79
C ILE A 72 -2.63 -3.69 -40.14
N ASN A 73 -2.83 -5.01 -40.19
CA ASN A 73 -2.80 -5.79 -41.41
C ASN A 73 -4.15 -6.51 -41.60
N ILE A 74 -4.63 -6.58 -42.84
CA ILE A 74 -5.84 -7.33 -43.19
C ILE A 74 -5.42 -8.74 -43.62
N ILE A 75 -6.03 -9.74 -43.00
CA ILE A 75 -5.77 -11.16 -43.23
C ILE A 75 -7.02 -11.82 -43.82
N PHE A 76 -6.85 -12.55 -44.91
CA PHE A 76 -7.87 -13.36 -45.54
C PHE A 76 -7.58 -14.83 -45.24
N LEU A 77 -8.54 -15.52 -44.64
CA LEU A 77 -8.46 -16.94 -44.28
C LEU A 77 -9.52 -17.72 -45.04
N ILE A 78 -9.25 -18.94 -45.47
CA ILE A 78 -10.29 -19.75 -46.15
C ILE A 78 -11.46 -20.01 -45.20
N LYS A 79 -12.69 -19.75 -45.65
CA LYS A 79 -13.93 -20.03 -44.92
C LYS A 79 -14.00 -21.51 -44.60
N GLU A 80 -14.41 -21.85 -43.39
CA GLU A 80 -14.57 -23.26 -43.01
C GLU A 80 -15.55 -24.00 -43.94
N ALA A 81 -16.64 -23.33 -44.35
CA ALA A 81 -17.61 -23.89 -45.29
C ALA A 81 -16.99 -24.22 -46.67
N SER A 82 -15.95 -23.49 -47.07
CA SER A 82 -15.25 -23.71 -48.35
C SER A 82 -14.22 -24.84 -48.28
N LEU A 83 -13.75 -25.24 -47.09
CA LEU A 83 -12.72 -26.27 -46.91
C LEU A 83 -13.20 -27.66 -47.38
N ARG A 84 -14.47 -28.01 -47.16
CA ARG A 84 -15.02 -29.31 -47.62
C ARG A 84 -15.10 -29.38 -49.15
N GLY A 85 -15.49 -28.28 -49.80
CA GLY A 85 -15.55 -28.20 -51.26
C GLY A 85 -14.16 -28.26 -51.89
N LEU A 86 -13.20 -27.57 -51.26
CA LEU A 86 -11.81 -27.57 -51.65
C LEU A 86 -11.17 -28.97 -51.59
N GLN A 87 -11.38 -29.69 -50.48
CA GLN A 87 -10.86 -31.04 -50.29
C GLN A 87 -11.32 -31.99 -51.41
N ARG A 88 -12.61 -31.94 -51.78
CA ARG A 88 -13.16 -32.76 -52.87
C ARG A 88 -12.54 -32.45 -54.23
N VAL A 89 -12.21 -31.19 -54.51
CA VAL A 89 -11.59 -30.77 -55.78
C VAL A 89 -10.14 -31.26 -55.85
N ILE A 90 -9.42 -31.19 -54.73
CA ILE A 90 -8.04 -31.68 -54.62
C ILE A 90 -7.98 -33.19 -54.82
N GLU A 91 -8.82 -33.95 -54.10
CA GLU A 91 -8.89 -35.42 -54.20
C GLU A 91 -9.18 -35.89 -55.63
N LYS A 92 -10.05 -35.17 -56.36
CA LYS A 92 -10.34 -35.46 -57.78
C LYS A 92 -9.17 -35.16 -58.71
N ARG A 93 -8.35 -34.16 -58.40
CA ARG A 93 -7.18 -33.77 -59.21
C ARG A 93 -6.02 -34.73 -59.00
N GLU A 94 -5.79 -35.20 -57.78
CA GLU A 94 -4.73 -36.15 -57.46
C GLU A 94 -4.96 -37.52 -58.12
N ALA A 95 -6.21 -37.90 -58.38
CA ALA A 95 -6.56 -39.08 -59.19
C ALA A 95 -6.17 -38.96 -60.69
N GLY A 96 -5.70 -37.78 -61.15
CA GLY A 96 -5.39 -37.45 -62.55
C GLY A 96 -3.92 -37.09 -62.86
N ASP A 97 -2.98 -37.40 -61.95
CA ASP A 97 -1.52 -37.43 -62.20
C ASP A 97 -0.76 -36.09 -62.33
N VAL A 98 -1.07 -35.07 -61.53
CA VAL A 98 -0.28 -33.82 -61.45
C VAL A 98 -0.10 -33.35 -60.01
N LYS A 99 1.17 -33.12 -59.59
CA LYS A 99 1.67 -32.52 -58.33
C LYS A 99 0.68 -32.46 -57.15
N SER A 100 0.99 -33.20 -56.08
CA SER A 100 0.21 -33.20 -54.82
C SER A 100 -0.01 -31.78 -54.29
N LEU A 101 -1.27 -31.36 -54.22
CA LEU A 101 -1.69 -30.11 -53.59
C LEU A 101 -2.37 -30.51 -52.28
N SER A 102 -1.80 -30.11 -51.15
CA SER A 102 -2.38 -30.39 -49.83
C SER A 102 -2.57 -29.10 -49.05
N PHE A 103 -3.60 -29.04 -48.21
CA PHE A 103 -3.76 -27.99 -47.21
C PHE A 103 -4.01 -28.59 -45.83
N ASP A 104 -3.53 -27.93 -44.78
CA ASP A 104 -3.79 -28.35 -43.40
C ASP A 104 -5.00 -27.59 -42.83
N ARG A 105 -6.13 -28.29 -42.74
CA ARG A 105 -7.36 -27.77 -42.14
C ARG A 105 -7.16 -27.29 -40.70
N ASN A 106 -6.36 -28.00 -39.90
CA ASN A 106 -6.15 -27.65 -38.49
C ASN A 106 -5.36 -26.35 -38.36
N THR A 107 -4.35 -26.15 -39.23
CA THR A 107 -3.59 -24.90 -39.30
C THR A 107 -4.50 -23.70 -39.65
N ILE A 108 -5.42 -23.84 -40.62
CA ILE A 108 -6.36 -22.76 -41.00
C ILE A 108 -7.30 -22.40 -39.84
N LEU A 109 -7.84 -23.39 -39.12
CA LEU A 109 -8.71 -23.16 -37.97
C LEU A 109 -7.96 -22.50 -36.79
N LYS A 110 -6.70 -22.90 -36.56
CA LYS A 110 -5.84 -22.35 -35.50
C LYS A 110 -5.54 -20.87 -35.71
N TYR A 111 -5.32 -20.42 -36.94
CA TYR A 111 -5.01 -19.02 -37.23
C TYR A 111 -6.08 -18.04 -36.76
N ASN A 112 -7.34 -18.44 -36.80
CA ASN A 112 -8.44 -17.58 -36.35
C ASN A 112 -8.31 -17.26 -34.85
N GLN A 113 -8.07 -18.29 -34.04
CA GLN A 113 -7.88 -18.13 -32.58
C GLN A 113 -6.58 -17.37 -32.26
N GLU A 114 -5.50 -17.65 -32.98
CA GLU A 114 -4.21 -16.97 -32.77
C GLU A 114 -4.28 -15.47 -33.06
N ILE A 115 -5.01 -15.06 -34.10
CA ILE A 115 -5.21 -13.63 -34.41
C ILE A 115 -6.00 -12.95 -33.30
N ASP A 116 -7.11 -13.54 -32.86
CA ASP A 116 -7.96 -12.92 -31.84
C ASP A 116 -7.24 -12.83 -30.48
N ASN A 117 -6.51 -13.89 -30.09
CA ASN A 117 -5.69 -13.88 -28.87
C ASN A 117 -4.56 -12.86 -28.94
N GLY A 118 -3.83 -12.81 -30.06
CA GLY A 118 -2.74 -11.85 -30.25
C GLY A 118 -3.21 -10.40 -30.24
N ASN A 119 -4.36 -10.11 -30.87
CA ASN A 119 -4.98 -8.79 -30.83
C ASN A 119 -5.39 -8.41 -29.40
N TYR A 120 -6.00 -9.34 -28.67
CA TYR A 120 -6.38 -9.13 -27.27
C TYR A 120 -5.17 -8.78 -26.40
N ASP A 121 -4.07 -9.53 -26.49
CA ASP A 121 -2.86 -9.30 -25.68
C ASP A 121 -2.28 -7.89 -25.92
N ILE A 122 -2.26 -7.46 -27.19
CA ILE A 122 -1.76 -6.13 -27.57
C ILE A 122 -2.67 -5.03 -27.00
N ILE A 123 -3.99 -5.18 -27.13
CA ILE A 123 -4.97 -4.22 -26.60
C ILE A 123 -4.88 -4.17 -25.08
N PHE A 124 -4.86 -5.32 -24.40
CA PHE A 124 -4.74 -5.42 -22.95
C PHE A 124 -3.49 -4.69 -22.43
N LYS A 125 -2.34 -4.89 -23.08
CA LYS A 125 -1.09 -4.20 -22.72
C LYS A 125 -1.17 -2.68 -22.90
N PHE A 126 -1.81 -2.23 -23.98
CA PHE A 126 -2.04 -0.81 -24.23
C PHE A 126 -2.93 -0.19 -23.15
N LEU A 127 -4.08 -0.80 -22.86
CA LEU A 127 -5.04 -0.30 -21.87
C LEU A 127 -4.49 -0.34 -20.45
N SER A 128 -3.72 -1.38 -20.10
CA SER A 128 -3.02 -1.47 -18.81
C SER A 128 -2.11 -0.28 -18.53
N SER A 129 -1.55 0.33 -19.60
CA SER A 129 -0.68 1.50 -19.53
C SER A 129 -1.45 2.83 -19.63
N ASN A 130 -2.70 2.81 -20.08
CA ASN A 130 -3.53 3.99 -20.37
C ASN A 130 -4.90 3.90 -19.68
N ARG A 131 -4.89 3.56 -18.38
CA ARG A 131 -6.10 3.23 -17.60
C ARG A 131 -7.11 4.37 -17.47
N ASN A 132 -6.68 5.60 -17.74
CA ASN A 132 -7.51 6.80 -17.68
C ASN A 132 -8.43 6.97 -18.90
N LEU A 133 -8.19 6.24 -19.99
CA LEU A 133 -9.06 6.25 -21.16
C LEU A 133 -10.27 5.34 -20.90
N ASN A 134 -11.40 5.63 -21.55
CA ASN A 134 -12.56 4.73 -21.61
C ASN A 134 -12.73 4.17 -23.03
N THR A 135 -13.55 3.13 -23.19
CA THR A 135 -13.81 2.48 -24.50
C THR A 135 -14.13 3.50 -25.59
N GLU A 136 -15.04 4.43 -25.32
CA GLU A 136 -15.48 5.42 -26.31
C GLU A 136 -14.34 6.34 -26.77
N THR A 137 -13.47 6.74 -25.85
CA THR A 137 -12.30 7.57 -26.15
C THR A 137 -11.31 6.81 -27.01
N VAL A 138 -11.02 5.55 -26.66
CA VAL A 138 -10.12 4.69 -27.42
C VAL A 138 -10.66 4.44 -28.83
N MET A 139 -11.96 4.14 -28.96
CA MET A 139 -12.61 3.96 -30.27
C MET A 139 -12.47 5.20 -31.16
N LYS A 140 -12.78 6.39 -30.64
CA LYS A 140 -12.61 7.66 -31.38
C LYS A 140 -11.16 7.93 -31.78
N MET A 141 -10.21 7.63 -30.90
CA MET A 141 -8.79 7.77 -31.20
C MET A 141 -8.37 6.86 -32.35
N VAL A 142 -8.81 5.60 -32.34
CA VAL A 142 -8.53 4.63 -33.40
C VAL A 142 -9.16 5.09 -34.72
N GLU A 143 -10.44 5.44 -34.73
CA GLU A 143 -11.15 5.92 -35.94
C GLU A 143 -10.47 7.16 -36.55
N SER A 144 -10.15 8.15 -35.72
CA SER A 144 -9.45 9.37 -36.16
C SER A 144 -8.04 9.09 -36.66
N GLY A 145 -7.35 8.10 -36.10
CA GLY A 145 -6.03 7.70 -36.57
C GLY A 145 -6.08 6.93 -37.89
N LEU A 146 -7.01 5.98 -38.03
CA LEU A 146 -7.12 5.14 -39.23
C LEU A 146 -7.54 5.93 -40.48
N THR A 147 -8.30 7.01 -40.32
CA THR A 147 -8.63 7.94 -41.43
C THR A 147 -7.42 8.73 -41.95
N LYS A 148 -6.33 8.79 -41.18
CA LYS A 148 -5.09 9.49 -41.58
C LYS A 148 -4.03 8.57 -42.17
N ILE A 149 -4.18 7.25 -42.02
CA ILE A 149 -3.21 6.27 -42.48
C ILE A 149 -3.55 5.84 -43.91
N LYS A 150 -2.64 6.11 -44.85
CA LYS A 150 -2.71 5.60 -46.24
C LYS A 150 -1.64 4.51 -46.42
N PRO A 151 -1.95 3.24 -46.12
CA PRO A 151 -0.93 2.19 -46.01
C PRO A 151 -0.24 1.86 -47.34
N PHE A 152 -0.87 2.17 -48.46
CA PHE A 152 -0.44 1.73 -49.80
C PHE A 152 -0.28 2.89 -50.79
N ILE A 153 0.06 4.10 -50.30
CA ILE A 153 0.23 5.28 -51.16
C ILE A 153 1.28 5.09 -52.25
N ASN A 154 2.38 4.38 -51.94
CA ASN A 154 3.45 4.05 -52.88
C ASN A 154 2.97 3.11 -54.01
N TYR A 155 1.87 2.38 -53.79
CA TYR A 155 1.24 1.48 -54.76
C TYR A 155 0.05 2.13 -55.49
N ARG A 156 -0.09 3.46 -55.39
CA ARG A 156 -1.17 4.26 -56.01
C ARG A 156 -2.58 3.87 -55.57
N ILE A 157 -2.71 3.28 -54.38
CA ILE A 157 -4.01 3.05 -53.74
C ILE A 157 -4.18 4.17 -52.70
N GLU A 158 -5.06 5.11 -53.00
CA GLU A 158 -5.28 6.30 -52.15
C GLU A 158 -6.35 6.11 -51.07
N LEU A 159 -6.75 4.87 -50.80
CA LEU A 159 -7.67 4.53 -49.72
C LEU A 159 -6.96 4.62 -48.37
N THR A 160 -7.65 5.21 -47.40
CA THR A 160 -7.29 5.19 -45.99
C THR A 160 -7.49 3.79 -45.41
N MET A 161 -6.81 3.48 -44.31
CA MET A 161 -7.01 2.22 -43.60
C MET A 161 -8.48 2.07 -43.16
N MET A 162 -9.12 3.17 -42.77
CA MET A 162 -10.55 3.20 -42.42
C MET A 162 -11.44 2.73 -43.58
N GLU A 163 -11.22 3.28 -44.78
CA GLU A 163 -11.98 2.91 -45.98
C GLU A 163 -11.76 1.44 -46.36
N LEU A 164 -10.53 0.95 -46.24
CA LEU A 164 -10.21 -0.46 -46.48
C LEU A 164 -10.93 -1.39 -45.48
N LEU A 165 -10.91 -1.06 -44.20
CA LEU A 165 -11.60 -1.86 -43.18
C LEU A 165 -13.11 -1.86 -43.40
N ASN A 166 -13.72 -0.73 -43.73
CA ASN A 166 -15.15 -0.65 -44.04
C ASN A 166 -15.53 -1.47 -45.29
N ALA A 167 -14.65 -1.55 -46.29
CA ALA A 167 -14.89 -2.31 -47.50
C ALA A 167 -14.78 -3.84 -47.29
N TYR A 168 -13.79 -4.29 -46.51
CA TYR A 168 -13.44 -5.73 -46.43
C TYR A 168 -13.84 -6.39 -45.11
N TYR A 169 -13.97 -5.64 -44.03
CA TYR A 169 -14.37 -6.14 -42.72
C TYR A 169 -15.35 -5.16 -42.03
N PRO A 170 -16.58 -5.00 -42.54
CA PRO A 170 -17.53 -3.98 -42.09
C PRO A 170 -17.91 -4.08 -40.60
N THR A 171 -17.69 -5.23 -39.97
CA THR A 171 -17.91 -5.46 -38.53
C THR A 171 -16.68 -5.17 -37.66
N TRP A 172 -15.62 -4.57 -38.21
CA TRP A 172 -14.38 -4.28 -37.48
C TRP A 172 -14.59 -3.39 -36.26
N ASN A 173 -15.51 -2.43 -36.34
CA ASN A 173 -15.79 -1.49 -35.27
C ASN A 173 -16.46 -2.21 -34.07
N PRO A 174 -17.58 -2.96 -34.25
CA PRO A 174 -18.11 -3.86 -33.22
C PRO A 174 -17.09 -4.85 -32.66
N TYR A 175 -16.24 -5.43 -33.51
CA TYR A 175 -15.20 -6.37 -33.10
C TYR A 175 -14.18 -5.71 -32.16
N LEU A 176 -13.62 -4.56 -32.56
CA LEU A 176 -12.63 -3.84 -31.78
C LEU A 176 -13.21 -3.38 -30.44
N ARG A 177 -14.45 -2.86 -30.44
CA ARG A 177 -15.16 -2.48 -29.22
C ARG A 177 -15.30 -3.65 -28.25
N GLY A 178 -15.72 -4.81 -28.74
CA GLY A 178 -15.83 -6.03 -27.92
C GLY A 178 -14.49 -6.47 -27.32
N MET A 179 -13.38 -6.32 -28.05
CA MET A 179 -12.04 -6.61 -27.51
C MET A 179 -11.62 -5.63 -26.41
N ILE A 180 -11.86 -4.33 -26.63
CA ILE A 180 -11.55 -3.28 -25.66
C ILE A 180 -12.38 -3.48 -24.39
N ASP A 181 -13.69 -3.70 -24.51
CA ASP A 181 -14.59 -3.92 -23.38
C ASP A 181 -14.18 -5.16 -22.57
N LYS A 182 -13.85 -6.26 -23.24
CA LYS A 182 -13.34 -7.48 -22.60
C LYS A 182 -12.02 -7.23 -21.84
N ALA A 183 -11.10 -6.47 -22.43
CA ALA A 183 -9.83 -6.14 -21.79
C ALA A 183 -10.04 -5.26 -20.55
N TYR A 184 -10.92 -4.26 -20.61
CA TYR A 184 -11.28 -3.46 -19.42
C TYR A 184 -11.92 -4.30 -18.32
N GLN A 185 -12.84 -5.20 -18.68
CA GLN A 185 -13.47 -6.10 -17.70
C GLN A 185 -12.40 -6.88 -16.93
N PHE A 186 -11.43 -7.47 -17.64
CA PHE A 186 -10.35 -8.23 -17.02
C PHE A 186 -9.46 -7.36 -16.12
N ILE A 187 -9.09 -6.15 -16.57
CA ILE A 187 -8.32 -5.18 -15.76
C ILE A 187 -9.07 -4.88 -14.45
N ASN A 188 -10.37 -4.59 -14.53
CA ASN A 188 -11.19 -4.26 -13.38
C ASN A 188 -11.34 -5.44 -12.40
N GLU A 189 -11.56 -6.66 -12.92
CA GLU A 189 -11.62 -7.88 -12.10
C GLU A 189 -10.28 -8.15 -11.37
N GLU A 190 -9.15 -7.91 -12.03
CA GLU A 190 -7.83 -8.06 -11.42
C GLU A 190 -7.58 -7.00 -10.34
N GLU A 191 -7.99 -5.76 -10.59
CA GLU A 191 -7.94 -4.67 -9.61
C GLU A 191 -8.80 -4.94 -8.38
N GLU A 192 -10.02 -5.44 -8.57
CA GLU A 192 -10.91 -5.83 -7.48
C GLU A 192 -10.30 -6.94 -6.64
N LYS A 193 -9.78 -8.00 -7.27
CA LYS A 193 -9.05 -9.08 -6.57
C LYS A 193 -7.81 -8.56 -5.84
N ASN A 194 -7.09 -7.58 -6.40
CA ASN A 194 -5.96 -6.94 -5.72
C ASN A 194 -6.43 -6.15 -4.49
N ARG A 195 -7.52 -5.37 -4.62
CA ARG A 195 -8.11 -4.60 -3.52
C ARG A 195 -8.55 -5.51 -2.38
N GLU A 196 -9.28 -6.57 -2.68
CA GLU A 196 -9.72 -7.57 -1.69
C GLU A 196 -8.52 -8.18 -0.94
N ARG A 197 -7.46 -8.57 -1.67
CA ARG A 197 -6.22 -9.06 -1.04
C ARG A 197 -5.58 -8.04 -0.10
N LEU A 198 -5.49 -6.78 -0.52
CA LEU A 198 -4.91 -5.72 0.32
C LEU A 198 -5.78 -5.40 1.55
N GLU A 199 -7.10 -5.51 1.44
CA GLU A 199 -8.01 -5.39 2.59
C GLU A 199 -7.76 -6.48 3.63
N VAL A 200 -7.49 -7.71 3.20
CA VAL A 200 -7.09 -8.80 4.10
C VAL A 200 -5.79 -8.47 4.84
N VAL A 201 -4.77 -7.99 4.11
CA VAL A 201 -3.51 -7.56 4.73
C VAL A 201 -3.76 -6.45 5.76
N ALA A 202 -4.59 -5.47 5.42
CA ALA A 202 -4.98 -4.39 6.32
C ALA A 202 -5.70 -4.91 7.58
N GLN A 203 -6.63 -5.85 7.44
CA GLN A 203 -7.32 -6.47 8.58
C GLN A 203 -6.37 -7.25 9.48
N ILE A 204 -5.40 -7.98 8.92
CA ILE A 204 -4.40 -8.69 9.71
C ILE A 204 -3.53 -7.70 10.50
N VAL A 205 -3.11 -6.60 9.87
CA VAL A 205 -2.37 -5.51 10.51
C VAL A 205 -3.21 -4.86 11.62
N GLU A 206 -4.49 -4.57 11.35
CA GLU A 206 -5.41 -3.94 12.30
C GLU A 206 -5.76 -4.86 13.48
N ASN A 207 -5.96 -6.15 13.25
CA ASN A 207 -6.26 -7.11 14.31
C ASN A 207 -5.01 -7.54 15.06
N ASN A 208 -3.82 -7.28 14.52
CA ASN A 208 -2.59 -7.62 15.21
C ASN A 208 -2.42 -6.73 16.44
N LYS A 209 -2.46 -7.37 17.61
CA LYS A 209 -2.00 -6.77 18.85
C LYS A 209 -0.53 -6.40 18.77
N TYR A 210 0.26 -6.84 17.78
CA TYR A 210 1.69 -6.52 17.66
C TYR A 210 2.01 -5.01 17.69
N PHE A 211 1.07 -4.11 17.36
CA PHE A 211 1.22 -2.66 17.56
C PHE A 211 1.04 -2.19 19.03
N ILE A 212 0.51 -3.06 19.90
CA ILE A 212 0.00 -2.75 21.26
C ILE A 212 0.48 -3.78 22.32
N SER A 213 1.01 -4.94 21.93
CA SER A 213 1.24 -6.08 22.82
C SER A 213 2.66 -6.08 23.41
N ASN A 214 2.69 -5.92 24.73
CA ASN A 214 3.77 -6.26 25.66
C ASN A 214 4.94 -5.27 25.78
N GLY A 215 4.67 -3.97 25.61
CA GLY A 215 5.35 -2.90 26.34
C GLY A 215 6.87 -2.78 26.16
N ASN A 216 7.48 -3.50 25.20
CA ASN A 216 8.93 -3.60 25.16
C ASN A 216 9.60 -2.94 23.96
N GLU A 217 9.10 -3.07 22.73
CA GLU A 217 9.71 -2.48 21.54
C GLU A 217 8.67 -2.09 20.48
N MET A 218 8.92 -1.02 19.76
CA MET A 218 8.11 -0.58 18.61
C MET A 218 8.26 -1.63 17.48
N PRO A 219 7.21 -1.92 16.68
CA PRO A 219 7.26 -2.99 15.71
C PRO A 219 8.32 -2.74 14.63
N LYS A 220 9.26 -3.68 14.50
CA LYS A 220 10.25 -3.68 13.42
C LYS A 220 9.57 -4.12 12.13
N LEU A 221 9.94 -3.50 11.01
CA LEU A 221 9.32 -3.75 9.71
C LEU A 221 9.43 -5.24 9.30
N VAL A 222 10.57 -5.87 9.55
CA VAL A 222 10.80 -7.29 9.22
C VAL A 222 9.95 -8.22 10.06
N GLU A 223 9.84 -7.94 11.36
CA GLU A 223 9.02 -8.74 12.27
C GLU A 223 7.54 -8.62 11.90
N LEU A 224 7.06 -7.40 11.61
CA LEU A 224 5.70 -7.17 11.12
C LEU A 224 5.42 -7.94 9.82
N ARG A 225 6.31 -7.85 8.84
CA ARG A 225 6.19 -8.59 7.57
C ARG A 225 6.10 -10.10 7.79
N ASN A 226 7.01 -10.66 8.59
CA ASN A 226 7.03 -12.09 8.89
C ASN A 226 5.75 -12.54 9.61
N LYS A 227 5.25 -11.70 10.53
CA LYS A 227 4.01 -11.97 11.25
C LYS A 227 2.80 -11.98 10.33
N ILE A 228 2.66 -11.00 9.43
CA ILE A 228 1.57 -10.97 8.45
C ILE A 228 1.63 -12.23 7.57
N ILE A 229 2.81 -12.59 7.05
CA ILE A 229 2.99 -13.81 6.25
C ILE A 229 2.55 -15.06 7.02
N PHE A 230 2.92 -15.16 8.30
CA PHE A 230 2.53 -16.28 9.15
C PHE A 230 1.01 -16.32 9.39
N ASP A 231 0.40 -15.20 9.74
CA ASP A 231 -1.04 -15.12 10.02
C ASP A 231 -1.87 -15.41 8.75
N MET A 232 -1.42 -14.95 7.58
CA MET A 232 -2.06 -15.28 6.30
C MET A 232 -2.05 -16.79 6.01
N LYS A 233 -0.93 -17.48 6.24
CA LYS A 233 -0.85 -18.94 6.04
C LYS A 233 -1.85 -19.72 6.89
N ASN A 234 -2.24 -19.18 8.04
CA ASN A 234 -3.10 -19.88 8.99
C ASN A 234 -4.58 -19.48 8.90
N SER A 235 -4.90 -18.33 8.29
CA SER A 235 -6.25 -17.74 8.33
C SER A 235 -6.90 -17.54 6.97
N TYR A 236 -6.15 -17.62 5.87
CA TYR A 236 -6.70 -17.42 4.52
C TYR A 236 -6.35 -18.58 3.59
N ASN A 237 -7.38 -19.19 2.98
CA ASN A 237 -7.24 -20.22 1.96
C ASN A 237 -6.65 -19.68 0.62
N GLY A 238 -6.45 -18.37 0.51
CA GLY A 238 -5.82 -17.72 -0.63
C GLY A 238 -4.40 -17.25 -0.30
N MET A 239 -3.43 -17.60 -1.15
CA MET A 239 -2.04 -17.15 -1.01
C MET A 239 -1.91 -15.74 -1.59
N ILE A 240 -1.77 -14.72 -0.73
CA ILE A 240 -1.45 -13.36 -1.16
C ILE A 240 0.04 -13.33 -1.55
N PRO A 241 0.40 -12.86 -2.77
CA PRO A 241 1.77 -12.74 -3.19
C PRO A 241 2.61 -11.90 -2.22
N LYS A 242 3.86 -12.30 -2.02
CA LYS A 242 4.78 -11.60 -1.12
C LYS A 242 4.98 -10.14 -1.53
N GLU A 243 4.97 -9.92 -2.83
CA GLU A 243 5.13 -8.62 -3.48
C GLU A 243 3.97 -7.67 -3.13
N ASP A 244 2.75 -8.18 -2.98
CA ASP A 244 1.58 -7.38 -2.62
C ASP A 244 1.65 -6.94 -1.15
N ILE A 245 2.14 -7.82 -0.27
CA ILE A 245 2.41 -7.50 1.14
C ILE A 245 3.48 -6.42 1.25
N ASP A 246 4.58 -6.59 0.50
CA ASP A 246 5.68 -5.63 0.51
C ASP A 246 5.23 -4.26 -0.02
N LYS A 247 4.42 -4.23 -1.09
CA LYS A 247 3.79 -2.99 -1.58
C LYS A 247 2.92 -2.33 -0.51
N PHE A 248 2.09 -3.10 0.19
CA PHE A 248 1.23 -2.58 1.26
C PHE A 248 2.03 -1.94 2.40
N LEU A 249 3.09 -2.62 2.85
CA LEU A 249 3.95 -2.17 3.95
C LEU A 249 4.80 -0.96 3.57
N LEU A 250 5.24 -0.87 2.31
CA LEU A 250 6.05 0.23 1.79
C LEU A 250 5.22 1.44 1.32
N ASP A 251 3.89 1.32 1.29
CA ASP A 251 3.01 2.43 0.96
C ASP A 251 3.02 3.49 2.08
N LYS A 252 3.48 4.68 1.73
CA LYS A 252 3.54 5.85 2.61
C LYS A 252 2.16 6.29 3.10
N ASN A 253 1.08 5.95 2.40
CA ASN A 253 -0.28 6.24 2.86
C ASN A 253 -0.67 5.38 4.07
N ASN A 254 -0.12 4.17 4.18
CA ASN A 254 -0.42 3.22 5.23
C ASN A 254 0.56 3.35 6.40
N PHE A 255 1.86 3.50 6.11
CA PHE A 255 2.92 3.46 7.13
C PHE A 255 3.86 4.67 7.06
N THR A 256 4.32 5.08 8.24
CA THR A 256 5.53 5.89 8.38
C THR A 256 6.68 4.95 8.74
N ILE A 257 7.63 4.78 7.82
CA ILE A 257 8.80 3.92 8.00
C ILE A 257 10.00 4.79 8.36
N PHE A 258 10.78 4.39 9.36
CA PHE A 258 11.92 5.16 9.82
C PHE A 258 12.99 4.28 10.45
N GLN A 259 14.23 4.77 10.44
CA GLN A 259 15.37 4.15 11.10
C GLN A 259 15.68 4.90 12.40
N VAL A 260 15.96 4.15 13.47
CA VAL A 260 16.35 4.71 14.77
C VAL A 260 17.85 4.47 15.01
N SER A 261 18.56 5.52 15.41
CA SER A 261 19.96 5.46 15.85
C SER A 261 20.08 5.99 17.28
N ILE A 262 20.72 5.24 18.16
CA ILE A 262 20.99 5.66 19.55
C ILE A 262 22.40 6.23 19.62
N ILE A 263 22.53 7.48 20.04
CA ILE A 263 23.79 8.20 20.18
C ILE A 263 24.14 8.26 21.66
N LYS A 264 25.06 7.40 22.13
CA LYS A 264 25.58 7.47 23.50
C LYS A 264 26.94 8.15 23.51
N SER A 265 27.18 8.97 24.54
CA SER A 265 28.54 9.43 24.85
C SER A 265 29.41 8.25 25.27
N ALA A 266 30.73 8.45 25.26
CA ALA A 266 31.66 7.49 25.84
C ALA A 266 31.20 7.07 27.26
N PRO A 267 31.41 5.81 27.69
CA PRO A 267 30.95 5.31 28.99
C PRO A 267 31.66 5.96 30.18
N MET A 268 32.47 6.98 29.93
CA MET A 268 33.27 7.69 30.90
C MET A 268 33.39 9.17 30.53
N TYR A 269 33.49 10.00 31.56
CA TYR A 269 33.82 11.41 31.48
C TYR A 269 35.07 11.69 32.30
N TYR A 270 35.96 12.51 31.74
CA TYR A 270 37.11 13.10 32.42
C TYR A 270 37.04 14.61 32.25
N GLY A 271 37.24 15.36 33.33
CA GLY A 271 37.31 16.81 33.25
C GLY A 271 37.51 17.46 34.61
N THR A 272 37.60 18.78 34.60
CA THR A 272 37.82 19.57 35.81
C THR A 272 36.56 20.35 36.19
N PHE A 273 36.29 20.47 37.49
CA PHE A 273 35.21 21.31 38.02
C PHE A 273 35.64 21.91 39.36
N GLU A 274 35.47 23.22 39.54
CA GLU A 274 35.92 23.94 40.74
C GLU A 274 37.38 23.68 41.14
N GLY A 275 38.27 23.51 40.15
CA GLY A 275 39.71 23.26 40.37
C GLY A 275 40.08 21.80 40.59
N GLU A 276 39.11 20.91 40.79
CA GLU A 276 39.32 19.49 41.05
C GLU A 276 39.16 18.64 39.79
N SER A 277 39.94 17.56 39.69
CA SER A 277 39.85 16.61 38.58
C SER A 277 38.83 15.51 38.88
N TYR A 278 37.92 15.27 37.94
CA TYR A 278 36.86 14.27 38.07
C TYR A 278 36.94 13.22 36.97
N LYS A 279 36.74 11.97 37.38
CA LYS A 279 36.45 10.84 36.49
C LYS A 279 35.13 10.20 36.90
N ILE A 280 34.20 10.12 35.95
CA ILE A 280 32.88 9.48 36.09
C ILE A 280 32.85 8.29 35.13
N VAL A 281 32.56 7.09 35.63
CA VAL A 281 32.44 5.87 34.82
C VAL A 281 31.10 5.21 35.08
N VAL A 282 30.40 4.85 34.02
CA VAL A 282 29.18 4.02 34.10
C VAL A 282 29.61 2.58 33.80
N GLU A 283 29.73 1.77 34.86
CA GLU A 283 30.20 0.38 34.76
C GLU A 283 29.09 -0.56 34.27
N SER A 284 27.84 -0.25 34.60
CA SER A 284 26.64 -0.95 34.12
C SER A 284 25.40 -0.07 34.26
N ASP A 285 24.23 -0.55 33.81
CA ASP A 285 22.96 0.19 33.83
C ASP A 285 22.55 0.73 35.22
N ASN A 286 23.13 0.19 36.29
CA ASN A 286 22.82 0.55 37.69
C ASN A 286 24.05 0.91 38.53
N LYS A 287 25.26 0.90 37.96
CA LYS A 287 26.50 1.09 38.70
C LYS A 287 27.32 2.24 38.13
N LEU A 288 27.63 3.17 39.01
CA LEU A 288 28.41 4.37 38.73
C LEU A 288 29.68 4.32 39.60
N LEU A 289 30.77 4.86 39.06
CA LEU A 289 31.99 5.18 39.81
C LEU A 289 32.29 6.67 39.59
N ILE A 290 32.46 7.42 40.68
CA ILE A 290 32.90 8.81 40.64
C ILE A 290 34.19 8.90 41.46
N THR A 291 35.21 9.53 40.89
CA THR A 291 36.47 9.83 41.58
C THR A 291 36.79 11.32 41.46
N GLU A 292 37.30 11.89 42.55
CA GLU A 292 37.82 13.25 42.69
C GLU A 292 39.31 13.13 43.00
N ASN A 293 40.18 13.67 42.13
CA ASN A 293 41.64 13.51 42.21
C ASN A 293 42.07 12.06 42.46
N THR A 294 41.53 11.13 41.67
CA THR A 294 41.79 9.67 41.72
C THR A 294 41.20 8.92 42.91
N GLU A 295 40.68 9.61 43.94
CA GLU A 295 40.03 9.00 45.10
C GLU A 295 38.51 8.92 44.93
N PRO A 296 37.82 7.93 45.51
CA PRO A 296 36.35 7.89 45.50
C PRO A 296 35.76 9.15 46.13
N LEU A 297 34.81 9.77 45.44
CA LEU A 297 34.15 10.99 45.93
C LEU A 297 33.38 10.72 47.23
N ARG A 298 33.71 11.47 48.29
CA ARG A 298 33.18 11.23 49.64
C ARG A 298 31.99 12.11 50.02
N ALA A 299 31.92 13.34 49.49
CA ALA A 299 30.89 14.34 49.83
C ALA A 299 30.45 15.13 48.60
N PHE A 300 29.21 15.62 48.59
CA PHE A 300 28.67 16.45 47.52
C PHE A 300 28.16 17.78 48.07
N SER A 301 28.48 18.86 47.36
CA SER A 301 27.76 20.13 47.45
C SER A 301 26.63 20.16 46.41
N GLU A 302 25.69 21.10 46.54
CA GLU A 302 24.63 21.28 45.53
C GLU A 302 25.20 21.56 44.14
N LYS A 303 26.28 22.34 44.05
CA LYS A 303 26.99 22.63 42.80
C LYS A 303 27.58 21.36 42.17
N LYS A 304 28.23 20.51 42.97
CA LYS A 304 28.75 19.22 42.51
C LYS A 304 27.60 18.32 42.02
N LEU A 305 26.48 18.25 42.74
CA LEU A 305 25.31 17.48 42.29
C LEU A 305 24.76 17.94 40.94
N ALA A 306 24.65 19.24 40.72
CA ALA A 306 24.23 19.78 39.43
C ALA A 306 25.20 19.39 38.31
N PHE A 307 26.50 19.53 38.55
CA PHE A 307 27.56 19.12 37.62
C PHE A 307 27.48 17.63 37.27
N PHE A 308 27.35 16.74 38.26
CA PHE A 308 27.26 15.31 38.00
C PHE A 308 26.00 14.92 37.25
N ARG A 309 24.84 15.52 37.56
CA ARG A 309 23.60 15.29 36.82
C ARG A 309 23.76 15.63 35.34
N GLU A 310 24.40 16.76 35.04
CA GLU A 310 24.68 17.19 33.67
C GLU A 310 25.58 16.21 32.91
N LYS A 311 26.67 15.74 33.54
CA LYS A 311 27.64 14.85 32.87
C LYS A 311 27.21 13.39 32.78
N ILE A 312 26.44 12.89 33.76
CA ILE A 312 25.94 11.50 33.76
C ILE A 312 24.84 11.32 32.70
N LYS A 313 23.99 12.33 32.49
CA LYS A 313 22.84 12.27 31.58
C LYS A 313 23.20 11.75 30.16
N PRO A 314 24.14 12.34 29.41
CA PRO A 314 24.45 11.90 28.05
C PRO A 314 25.15 10.54 27.97
N ILE A 315 25.74 10.05 29.06
CA ILE A 315 26.40 8.73 29.14
C ILE A 315 25.35 7.63 29.34
N VAL A 316 24.45 7.82 30.32
CA VAL A 316 23.48 6.80 30.73
C VAL A 316 22.29 6.75 29.78
N ILE A 317 21.75 7.93 29.45
CA ILE A 317 20.49 8.03 28.71
C ILE A 317 20.76 8.03 27.21
N GLY A 318 21.79 8.75 26.77
CA GLY A 318 22.07 8.99 25.35
C GLY A 318 20.97 9.81 24.67
N ASP A 319 21.15 10.04 23.38
CA ASP A 319 20.18 10.70 22.51
C ASP A 319 19.65 9.75 21.43
N VAL A 320 18.53 10.12 20.81
CA VAL A 320 17.87 9.34 19.75
C VAL A 320 17.78 10.18 18.49
N LYS A 321 18.25 9.62 17.38
CA LYS A 321 18.09 10.20 16.05
C LYS A 321 17.16 9.33 15.19
N ILE A 322 16.23 9.98 14.49
CA ILE A 322 15.31 9.35 13.53
C ILE A 322 15.64 9.78 12.11
N GLU A 323 15.68 8.82 11.19
CA GLU A 323 15.87 9.08 9.76
C GLU A 323 14.71 8.46 8.94
N LEU A 324 14.03 9.29 8.15
CA LEU A 324 13.06 8.86 7.14
C LEU A 324 13.83 8.55 5.86
N LYS A 325 13.94 7.27 5.46
CA LYS A 325 14.64 6.87 4.23
C LYS A 325 13.67 6.27 3.21
N ALA A 326 13.99 6.44 1.93
CA ALA A 326 13.26 5.79 0.84
C ALA A 326 13.73 4.36 0.57
N ARG A 327 14.96 4.01 1.00
CA ARG A 327 15.57 2.68 0.86
C ARG A 327 16.37 2.37 2.12
N TYR A 328 16.32 1.12 2.58
CA TYR A 328 16.97 0.69 3.81
C TYR A 328 17.94 -0.45 3.51
N GLU A 329 19.20 -0.28 3.88
CA GLU A 329 20.26 -1.29 3.68
C GLU A 329 20.33 -2.28 4.86
N ASN A 330 19.94 -1.85 6.07
CA ASN A 330 19.92 -2.69 7.27
C ASN A 330 18.56 -2.62 7.96
N TYR A 331 17.78 -3.68 7.85
CA TYR A 331 16.41 -3.73 8.35
C TYR A 331 16.28 -3.91 9.87
N ASN A 332 17.38 -4.20 10.60
CA ASN A 332 17.33 -4.49 12.04
C ASN A 332 16.94 -3.29 12.91
N TYR A 333 17.07 -2.07 12.39
CA TYR A 333 16.71 -0.83 13.09
C TYR A 333 15.63 -0.03 12.36
N VAL A 334 14.87 -0.70 11.49
CA VAL A 334 13.79 -0.09 10.71
C VAL A 334 12.44 -0.42 11.34
N PHE A 335 11.72 0.63 11.69
CA PHE A 335 10.44 0.55 12.37
C PHE A 335 9.30 1.02 11.45
N ALA A 336 8.11 0.48 11.68
CA ALA A 336 6.92 0.81 10.91
C ALA A 336 5.83 1.34 11.85
N LEU A 337 5.43 2.60 11.68
CA LEU A 337 4.29 3.19 12.38
C LEU A 337 3.06 3.11 11.47
N TYR A 338 2.07 2.30 11.84
CA TYR A 338 0.81 2.21 11.10
C TYR A 338 -0.03 3.46 11.36
N ARG A 339 -0.30 4.24 10.31
CA ARG A 339 -0.91 5.57 10.45
C ARG A 339 -2.31 5.52 11.07
N ARG A 340 -3.12 4.51 10.73
CA ARG A 340 -4.49 4.39 11.28
C ARG A 340 -4.52 4.11 12.79
N LYS A 341 -3.44 3.55 13.36
CA LYS A 341 -3.29 3.28 14.80
C LYS A 341 -2.26 4.18 15.48
N ARG A 342 -1.92 5.31 14.87
CA ARG A 342 -0.86 6.22 15.37
C ARG A 342 -1.04 6.59 16.84
N ASN A 343 -2.24 7.00 17.22
CA ASN A 343 -2.52 7.46 18.59
C ASN A 343 -2.47 6.30 19.60
N ASP A 344 -3.04 5.14 19.26
CA ASP A 344 -2.94 3.94 20.12
C ASP A 344 -1.48 3.54 20.36
N ILE A 345 -0.64 3.63 19.33
CA ILE A 345 0.79 3.36 19.43
C ILE A 345 1.47 4.41 20.31
N PHE A 346 1.13 5.69 20.17
CA PHE A 346 1.67 6.77 20.99
C PHE A 346 1.29 6.60 22.47
N ASP A 347 0.03 6.29 22.74
CA ASP A 347 -0.47 6.01 24.09
C ASP A 347 0.28 4.82 24.69
N SER A 348 0.44 3.73 23.93
CA SER A 348 1.22 2.56 24.39
C SER A 348 2.69 2.90 24.69
N MET A 349 3.33 3.73 23.85
CA MET A 349 4.70 4.21 24.09
C MET A 349 4.80 5.03 25.38
N ILE A 350 3.76 5.81 25.70
CA ILE A 350 3.68 6.61 26.92
C ILE A 350 3.43 5.75 28.15
N GLU A 351 2.52 4.77 28.06
CA GLU A 351 2.21 3.80 29.12
C GLU A 351 3.44 2.96 29.49
N SER A 352 4.30 2.65 28.51
CA SER A 352 5.53 1.87 28.75
C SER A 352 6.45 2.52 29.79
N GLY A 353 6.42 3.85 29.93
CA GLY A 353 7.35 4.61 30.76
C GLY A 353 8.82 4.48 30.34
N LYS A 354 9.11 3.97 29.14
CA LYS A 354 10.49 3.78 28.67
C LYS A 354 11.04 5.06 28.06
N ILE A 355 12.13 5.58 28.65
CA ILE A 355 12.80 6.81 28.20
C ILE A 355 13.11 6.79 26.69
N GLN A 356 13.63 5.69 26.16
CA GLN A 356 13.95 5.57 24.72
C GLN A 356 12.70 5.70 23.83
N GLN A 357 11.59 5.06 24.21
CA GLN A 357 10.35 5.15 23.44
C GLN A 357 9.80 6.59 23.46
N LEU A 358 9.79 7.25 24.62
CA LEU A 358 9.37 8.65 24.72
C LEU A 358 10.24 9.59 23.87
N LYS A 359 11.55 9.34 23.77
CA LYS A 359 12.44 10.10 22.88
C LYS A 359 12.15 9.85 21.39
N ILE A 360 11.87 8.60 21.01
CA ILE A 360 11.44 8.27 19.64
C ILE A 360 10.14 9.01 19.34
N LEU A 361 9.16 8.96 20.24
CA LEU A 361 7.88 9.65 20.11
C LEU A 361 8.08 11.16 19.89
N LEU A 362 8.88 11.84 20.73
CA LEU A 362 9.15 13.26 20.55
C LEU A 362 9.81 13.56 19.19
N ASN A 363 10.79 12.78 18.77
CA ASN A 363 11.40 12.95 17.45
C ASN A 363 10.38 12.76 16.31
N LEU A 364 9.47 11.77 16.41
CA LEU A 364 8.41 11.56 15.42
C LEU A 364 7.42 12.72 15.38
N LEU A 365 7.08 13.30 16.53
CA LEU A 365 6.23 14.50 16.61
C LEU A 365 6.94 15.71 15.97
N GLU A 366 8.22 15.92 16.26
CA GLU A 366 9.00 17.03 15.69
C GLU A 366 9.16 16.95 14.17
N LEU A 367 9.20 15.74 13.60
CA LEU A 367 9.23 15.53 12.15
C LEU A 367 7.92 15.90 11.46
N ASP A 368 6.81 15.99 12.19
CA ASP A 368 5.47 16.18 11.66
C ASP A 368 4.65 17.16 12.52
N LYS A 369 5.15 18.40 12.62
CA LYS A 369 4.55 19.47 13.45
C LYS A 369 3.14 19.87 13.04
N ALA A 370 2.76 19.58 11.80
CA ALA A 370 1.44 19.88 11.27
C ALA A 370 0.36 18.90 11.77
N ASP A 371 0.77 17.70 12.22
CA ASP A 371 -0.17 16.70 12.70
C ASP A 371 -0.81 17.11 14.04
N PRO A 372 -2.14 16.94 14.22
CA PRO A 372 -2.83 17.31 15.45
C PRO A 372 -2.24 16.66 16.72
N SER A 373 -1.66 15.48 16.60
CA SER A 373 -1.04 14.75 17.71
C SER A 373 0.18 15.49 18.28
N TYR A 374 0.84 16.36 17.50
CA TYR A 374 1.92 17.21 18.02
C TYR A 374 1.47 18.07 19.21
N LYS A 375 0.37 18.81 19.06
CA LYS A 375 -0.17 19.68 20.12
C LYS A 375 -0.70 18.90 21.32
N ILE A 376 -1.10 17.65 21.09
CA ILE A 376 -1.65 16.78 22.13
C ILE A 376 -0.54 16.19 22.99
N TYR A 377 0.50 15.63 22.37
CA TYR A 377 1.46 14.77 23.04
C TYR A 377 2.76 15.48 23.42
N LYS A 378 3.20 16.52 22.69
CA LYS A 378 4.53 17.11 22.88
C LYS A 378 4.82 17.50 24.33
N ASP A 379 4.11 18.50 24.86
CA ASP A 379 4.43 19.05 26.19
C ASP A 379 4.24 18.02 27.31
N PRO A 380 3.16 17.19 27.31
CA PRO A 380 3.02 16.12 28.30
C PRO A 380 4.16 15.09 28.24
N VAL A 381 4.56 14.66 27.04
CA VAL A 381 5.64 13.68 26.86
C VAL A 381 6.98 14.27 27.30
N GLU A 382 7.26 15.54 27.00
CA GLU A 382 8.46 16.24 27.50
C GLU A 382 8.50 16.27 29.04
N LYS A 383 7.36 16.53 29.70
CA LYS A 383 7.26 16.53 31.17
C LYS A 383 7.50 15.13 31.75
N ILE A 384 6.90 14.09 31.17
CA ILE A 384 7.10 12.69 31.58
C ILE A 384 8.58 12.32 31.41
N LEU A 385 9.14 12.60 30.24
CA LEU A 385 10.53 12.30 29.92
C LEU A 385 11.48 12.99 30.91
N LYS A 386 11.33 14.28 31.14
CA LYS A 386 12.17 15.04 32.08
C LYS A 386 12.14 14.44 33.50
N ALA A 387 10.96 14.05 33.98
CA ALA A 387 10.81 13.43 35.29
C ALA A 387 11.49 12.05 35.36
N LEU A 388 11.32 11.21 34.34
CA LEU A 388 11.94 9.87 34.29
C LEU A 388 13.46 9.95 34.15
N GLU A 389 13.98 10.86 33.32
CA GLU A 389 15.42 11.09 33.19
C GLU A 389 16.03 11.55 34.53
N SER A 390 15.37 12.48 35.23
CA SER A 390 15.77 12.94 36.56
C SER A 390 15.77 11.79 37.58
N ALA A 391 14.69 11.00 37.63
CA ALA A 391 14.60 9.86 38.52
C ALA A 391 15.72 8.84 38.28
N LYS A 392 16.03 8.50 37.01
CA LYS A 392 17.09 7.54 36.67
C LYS A 392 18.47 8.03 37.10
N ILE A 393 18.78 9.31 36.88
CA ILE A 393 20.08 9.89 37.28
C ILE A 393 20.21 9.93 38.81
N ASN A 394 19.17 10.39 39.52
CA ASN A 394 19.18 10.45 40.97
C ASN A 394 19.23 9.05 41.62
N GLU A 395 18.64 8.04 41.00
CA GLU A 395 18.73 6.64 41.43
C GLU A 395 20.15 6.08 41.28
N LEU A 396 20.86 6.40 40.19
CA LEU A 396 22.28 6.04 40.02
C LEU A 396 23.19 6.71 41.06
N LEU A 397 22.98 8.01 41.31
CA LEU A 397 23.71 8.73 42.34
C LEU A 397 23.44 8.11 43.72
N LEU A 398 22.18 7.88 44.08
CA LEU A 398 21.78 7.23 45.33
C LEU A 398 22.45 5.86 45.52
N ASN A 399 22.50 5.03 44.46
CA ASN A 399 23.15 3.72 44.50
C ASN A 399 24.66 3.83 44.73
N TYR A 400 25.32 4.78 44.06
CA TYR A 400 26.74 5.07 44.30
C TYR A 400 27.00 5.39 45.78
N PHE A 401 26.18 6.25 46.39
CA PHE A 401 26.31 6.60 47.81
C PHE A 401 26.12 5.41 48.74
N LYS A 402 25.08 4.61 48.54
CA LYS A 402 24.81 3.43 49.37
C LYS A 402 25.97 2.44 49.38
N ALA A 403 26.65 2.29 48.24
CA ALA A 403 27.82 1.44 48.14
C ALA A 403 29.02 2.01 48.93
N HIS A 404 29.23 3.33 48.89
CA HIS A 404 30.41 3.97 49.48
C HIS A 404 30.21 4.42 50.94
N SER A 405 28.97 4.54 51.44
CA SER A 405 28.68 4.86 52.84
C SER A 405 28.94 3.69 53.79
N LYS A 406 28.72 2.44 53.34
CA LYS A 406 28.91 1.22 54.14
C LYS A 406 30.38 0.96 54.54
N GLY A 407 31.36 1.48 53.80
CA GLY A 407 32.80 1.32 54.07
C GLY A 407 33.48 2.53 54.73
N SER A 408 32.73 3.55 55.14
CA SER A 408 33.28 4.84 55.57
C SER A 408 33.65 4.89 57.08
N SER A 409 34.81 5.49 57.39
CA SER A 409 35.25 5.72 58.78
C SER A 409 34.32 6.68 59.52
N PHE A 410 34.30 6.62 60.88
CA PHE A 410 33.48 7.49 61.72
C PHE A 410 33.63 8.99 61.37
N ILE A 411 34.86 9.43 61.09
CA ILE A 411 35.16 10.81 60.66
C ILE A 411 34.52 11.14 59.30
N SER A 412 34.53 10.19 58.36
CA SER A 412 33.91 10.39 57.03
C SER A 412 32.38 10.47 57.13
N LYS A 413 31.77 9.73 58.06
CA LYS A 413 30.32 9.84 58.37
C LYS A 413 29.98 11.19 58.98
N LEU A 414 30.83 11.70 59.87
CA LEU A 414 30.72 13.03 60.47
C LEU A 414 30.88 14.15 59.44
N PHE A 415 31.90 14.09 58.57
CA PHE A 415 32.08 15.05 57.48
C PHE A 415 30.88 15.07 56.53
N ASN A 416 30.30 13.92 56.21
CA ASN A 416 29.08 13.87 55.41
C ASN A 416 27.85 14.44 56.13
N LEU A 417 27.74 14.29 57.45
CA LEU A 417 26.64 14.86 58.22
C LEU A 417 26.68 16.40 58.24
N PHE A 418 27.88 16.99 58.31
CA PHE A 418 28.08 18.44 58.46
C PHE A 418 28.28 19.20 57.14
N PHE A 419 28.88 18.58 56.12
CA PHE A 419 29.30 19.25 54.89
C PHE A 419 28.70 18.70 53.61
N SER A 420 28.02 17.54 53.65
CA SER A 420 27.31 17.07 52.47
C SER A 420 25.91 17.70 52.42
N SER A 421 25.54 18.23 51.27
CA SER A 421 24.14 18.52 50.94
C SER A 421 23.37 17.23 50.61
N PHE A 422 23.95 16.06 50.92
CA PHE A 422 23.39 14.77 50.62
C PHE A 422 22.60 14.25 51.81
N ARG A 423 21.28 14.21 51.64
CA ARG A 423 20.38 13.49 52.55
C ARG A 423 19.78 12.33 51.77
N GLU A 424 20.05 11.09 52.22
CA GLU A 424 19.52 9.89 51.56
C GLU A 424 17.99 9.95 51.41
N SER A 425 17.30 10.42 52.46
CA SER A 425 15.85 10.63 52.46
C SER A 425 15.40 11.59 51.36
N GLU A 426 16.14 12.68 51.13
CA GLU A 426 15.81 13.68 50.11
C GLU A 426 15.92 13.10 48.69
N PHE A 427 16.94 12.29 48.41
CA PHE A 427 17.06 11.61 47.11
C PHE A 427 15.95 10.58 46.90
N ILE A 428 15.60 9.82 47.93
CA ILE A 428 14.48 8.88 47.89
C ILE A 428 13.18 9.62 47.59
N ASP A 429 12.95 10.77 48.24
CA ASP A 429 11.76 11.59 48.06
C ASP A 429 11.72 12.22 46.66
N ILE A 430 12.84 12.73 46.14
CA ILE A 430 12.94 13.23 44.76
C ILE A 430 12.62 12.12 43.76
N VAL A 431 13.23 10.94 43.88
CA VAL A 431 12.99 9.81 42.96
C VAL A 431 11.53 9.37 43.01
N LYS A 432 10.93 9.27 44.20
CA LYS A 432 9.50 8.96 44.37
C LYS A 432 8.61 10.05 43.75
N ALA A 433 8.91 11.32 44.01
CA ALA A 433 8.14 12.45 43.50
C ALA A 433 8.20 12.54 41.97
N ASP A 434 9.37 12.33 41.36
CA ASP A 434 9.53 12.34 39.91
C ASP A 434 8.82 11.14 39.25
N LYS A 435 8.93 9.93 39.81
CA LYS A 435 8.17 8.75 39.34
C LYS A 435 6.66 8.98 39.48
N ALA A 436 6.21 9.58 40.58
CA ALA A 436 4.80 9.94 40.80
C ALA A 436 4.32 11.03 39.83
N ARG A 437 5.14 12.05 39.56
CA ARG A 437 4.85 13.09 38.57
C ARG A 437 4.71 12.52 37.17
N ALA A 438 5.64 11.66 36.76
CA ALA A 438 5.56 10.96 35.48
C ALA A 438 4.26 10.15 35.39
N SER A 439 3.97 9.33 36.40
CA SER A 439 2.73 8.54 36.48
C SER A 439 1.47 9.42 36.43
N SER A 440 1.47 10.55 37.14
CA SER A 440 0.35 11.49 37.17
C SER A 440 0.11 12.13 35.81
N VAL A 441 1.16 12.61 35.13
CA VAL A 441 1.04 13.20 33.79
C VAL A 441 0.61 12.14 32.77
N THR A 442 1.16 10.92 32.84
CA THR A 442 0.70 9.79 32.02
C THR A 442 -0.78 9.51 32.22
N LYS A 443 -1.24 9.41 33.48
CA LYS A 443 -2.65 9.20 33.81
C LYS A 443 -3.53 10.37 33.39
N GLN A 444 -3.05 11.61 33.44
CA GLN A 444 -3.83 12.76 32.96
C GLN A 444 -3.94 12.75 31.44
N LEU A 445 -2.86 12.38 30.74
CA LEU A 445 -2.81 12.37 29.28
C LEU A 445 -3.66 11.25 28.68
N ILE A 446 -3.62 10.06 29.30
CA ILE A 446 -4.26 8.83 28.81
C ILE A 446 -5.59 8.57 29.53
N GLY A 447 -5.67 8.93 30.81
CA GLY A 447 -6.81 8.72 31.70
C GLY A 447 -7.70 9.94 31.94
N THR A 448 -7.52 11.07 31.23
CA THR A 448 -8.71 11.87 30.88
C THR A 448 -9.61 10.97 30.06
N ASP A 449 -10.77 10.60 30.61
CA ASP A 449 -11.82 9.72 30.08
C ASP A 449 -12.39 10.14 28.70
N GLY A 450 -11.54 10.32 27.68
CA GLY A 450 -11.92 10.85 26.38
C GLY A 450 -10.92 10.60 25.24
N ARG A 451 -9.85 9.83 25.44
CA ARG A 451 -8.93 9.44 24.35
C ARG A 451 -8.64 7.94 24.22
N SER A 452 -8.89 7.15 25.26
CA SER A 452 -8.97 5.70 25.13
C SER A 452 -10.40 5.30 24.77
N VAL A 453 -10.59 4.91 23.51
CA VAL A 453 -11.63 3.92 23.19
C VAL A 453 -11.26 2.70 24.04
N LYS A 454 -12.09 2.38 25.04
CA LYS A 454 -11.94 1.12 25.76
C LYS A 454 -11.92 0.00 24.70
N PRO A 455 -10.98 -0.95 24.75
CA PRO A 455 -10.75 -1.92 23.66
C PRO A 455 -11.95 -2.81 23.27
N ASN A 456 -13.11 -2.65 23.92
CA ASN A 456 -14.33 -3.41 23.71
C ASN A 456 -15.59 -2.52 23.54
N GLU A 457 -15.48 -1.20 23.40
CA GLU A 457 -16.65 -0.36 23.14
C GLU A 457 -16.98 -0.34 21.64
N THR A 458 -18.16 -0.86 21.29
CA THR A 458 -18.70 -0.74 19.94
C THR A 458 -18.97 0.75 19.63
N PRO A 459 -18.99 1.17 18.36
CA PRO A 459 -19.35 2.54 17.98
C PRO A 459 -20.67 3.00 18.59
N VAL A 460 -21.64 2.09 18.71
CA VAL A 460 -22.91 2.30 19.40
C VAL A 460 -22.69 2.57 20.89
N GLN A 461 -21.95 1.72 21.60
CA GLN A 461 -21.68 1.91 23.02
C GLN A 461 -20.93 3.24 23.30
N SER A 462 -20.02 3.64 22.42
CA SER A 462 -19.35 4.94 22.50
C SER A 462 -20.35 6.11 22.37
N ALA A 463 -21.29 6.04 21.42
CA ALA A 463 -22.35 7.03 21.28
C ALA A 463 -23.20 7.15 22.55
N LEU A 464 -23.64 6.01 23.10
CA LEU A 464 -24.48 5.96 24.31
C LEU A 464 -23.76 6.54 25.53
N ASN A 465 -22.49 6.20 25.72
CA ASN A 465 -21.67 6.72 26.79
C ASN A 465 -21.47 8.24 26.67
N ILE A 466 -21.31 8.76 25.45
CA ILE A 466 -21.21 10.20 25.21
C ILE A 466 -22.53 10.91 25.55
N LEU A 467 -23.68 10.35 25.15
CA LEU A 467 -24.98 10.93 25.50
C LEU A 467 -25.20 11.00 27.01
N LYS A 468 -24.79 9.96 27.74
CA LYS A 468 -24.85 9.91 29.21
C LYS A 468 -23.91 10.94 29.85
N ARG A 469 -22.66 11.00 29.43
CA ARG A 469 -21.65 11.94 29.97
C ARG A 469 -21.98 13.40 29.68
N SER A 470 -22.52 13.69 28.51
CA SER A 470 -22.88 15.05 28.07
C SER A 470 -24.22 15.55 28.63
N GLY A 471 -24.96 14.72 29.37
CA GLY A 471 -26.28 15.04 29.91
C GLY A 471 -27.34 15.29 28.82
N GLN A 472 -27.12 14.82 27.60
CA GLN A 472 -28.02 15.06 26.45
C GLN A 472 -29.08 13.97 26.26
N LEU A 473 -29.27 13.08 27.25
CA LEU A 473 -30.24 11.97 27.18
C LEU A 473 -31.66 12.45 26.87
N GLU A 474 -32.07 13.58 27.45
CA GLU A 474 -33.41 14.14 27.20
C GLU A 474 -33.58 14.63 25.75
N LYS A 475 -32.53 15.21 25.15
CA LYS A 475 -32.56 15.59 23.74
C LYS A 475 -32.61 14.37 22.82
N ALA A 476 -31.88 13.30 23.17
CA ALA A 476 -31.98 12.03 22.44
C ALA A 476 -33.39 11.42 22.53
N ARG A 477 -34.06 11.49 23.70
CA ARG A 477 -35.46 11.07 23.87
C ARG A 477 -36.42 11.87 22.99
N ILE A 478 -36.24 13.19 22.91
CA ILE A 478 -37.06 14.07 22.06
C ILE A 478 -36.89 13.70 20.57
N ILE A 479 -35.65 13.51 20.11
CA ILE A 479 -35.37 13.13 18.71
C ILE A 479 -35.96 11.76 18.40
N LEU A 480 -35.84 10.78 19.30
CA LEU A 480 -36.44 9.45 19.12
C LEU A 480 -37.97 9.46 18.96
N LYS A 481 -38.65 10.36 19.70
CA LYS A 481 -40.11 10.54 19.66
C LYS A 481 -40.59 11.44 18.51
N SER A 482 -39.67 12.09 17.78
CA SER A 482 -40.02 12.95 16.66
C SER A 482 -40.58 12.15 15.47
N GLY A 483 -41.42 12.79 14.66
CA GLY A 483 -42.07 12.17 13.50
C GLY A 483 -41.17 12.01 12.25
N VAL A 484 -39.87 12.27 12.35
CA VAL A 484 -38.92 12.11 11.22
C VAL A 484 -38.52 10.64 11.03
N ASP A 485 -37.95 10.32 9.86
CA ASP A 485 -37.49 8.96 9.57
C ASP A 485 -36.28 8.54 10.41
N ASP A 486 -36.05 7.23 10.49
CA ASP A 486 -35.01 6.64 11.36
C ASP A 486 -33.58 7.04 10.94
N SER A 487 -33.33 7.24 9.64
CA SER A 487 -32.04 7.74 9.15
C SER A 487 -31.77 9.19 9.55
N GLN A 488 -32.82 10.02 9.62
CA GLN A 488 -32.72 11.38 10.12
C GLN A 488 -32.55 11.42 11.64
N LYS A 489 -33.26 10.56 12.40
CA LYS A 489 -33.07 10.41 13.85
C LYS A 489 -31.63 10.06 14.20
N VAL A 490 -31.05 9.07 13.52
CA VAL A 490 -29.65 8.65 13.74
C VAL A 490 -28.69 9.83 13.54
N ARG A 491 -28.83 10.58 12.44
CA ARG A 491 -27.96 11.73 12.15
C ARG A 491 -28.07 12.83 13.19
N GLU A 492 -29.28 13.15 13.65
CA GLU A 492 -29.52 14.17 14.66
C GLU A 492 -28.95 13.77 16.03
N ILE A 493 -29.08 12.49 16.40
CA ILE A 493 -28.51 11.94 17.64
C ILE A 493 -26.98 11.93 17.57
N LEU A 494 -26.39 11.53 16.43
CA LEU A 494 -24.93 11.57 16.26
C LEU A 494 -24.37 13.00 16.18
N ARG A 495 -25.20 13.99 15.83
CA ARG A 495 -24.83 15.42 15.85
C ARG A 495 -24.70 15.96 17.27
N ILE A 496 -25.52 15.50 18.21
CA ILE A 496 -25.39 15.87 19.63
C ILE A 496 -24.26 15.09 20.32
N CYS A 497 -23.86 13.93 19.79
CA CYS A 497 -22.63 13.21 20.18
C CYS A 497 -21.36 13.87 19.62
N LYS A 498 -21.01 15.07 20.09
CA LYS A 498 -19.91 15.87 19.52
C LYS A 498 -18.55 15.15 19.49
N ASP A 499 -18.28 14.32 20.49
CA ASP A 499 -16.97 13.68 20.71
C ASP A 499 -16.86 12.25 20.17
N ILE A 500 -17.88 11.76 19.46
CA ILE A 500 -17.92 10.35 19.00
C ILE A 500 -16.90 10.05 17.89
N GLY A 501 -16.39 11.07 17.20
CA GLY A 501 -15.45 10.94 16.10
C GLY A 501 -16.13 10.50 14.79
N ASN A 502 -15.62 10.98 13.65
CA ASN A 502 -16.24 10.76 12.34
C ASN A 502 -16.26 9.28 11.91
N THR A 503 -15.29 8.48 12.35
CA THR A 503 -15.21 7.03 12.05
C THR A 503 -16.36 6.26 12.68
N ASN A 504 -16.70 6.54 13.94
CA ASN A 504 -17.82 5.89 14.62
C ASN A 504 -19.18 6.35 14.06
N LYS A 505 -19.29 7.64 13.69
CA LYS A 505 -20.49 8.14 12.97
C LYS A 505 -20.69 7.40 11.67
N ALA A 506 -19.65 7.31 10.85
CA ALA A 506 -19.69 6.60 9.58
C ALA A 506 -20.03 5.12 9.76
N HIS A 507 -19.56 4.47 10.83
CA HIS A 507 -19.89 3.08 11.13
C HIS A 507 -21.37 2.88 11.45
N ILE A 508 -21.95 3.75 12.29
CA ILE A 508 -23.38 3.69 12.66
C ILE A 508 -24.26 4.03 11.44
N GLU A 509 -23.84 4.98 10.61
CA GLU A 509 -24.58 5.43 9.42
C GLU A 509 -24.40 4.51 8.20
N LYS A 510 -23.49 3.53 8.25
CA LYS A 510 -23.02 2.74 7.10
C LYS A 510 -24.13 1.93 6.42
N THR A 511 -25.00 1.30 7.20
CA THR A 511 -26.05 0.40 6.69
C THR A 511 -27.36 0.65 7.42
N GLU A 512 -28.50 0.36 6.77
CA GLU A 512 -29.82 0.43 7.42
C GLU A 512 -29.90 -0.45 8.66
N LYS A 513 -29.30 -1.65 8.61
CA LYS A 513 -29.21 -2.54 9.76
C LYS A 513 -28.46 -1.89 10.93
N SER A 514 -27.30 -1.28 10.68
CA SER A 514 -26.50 -0.59 11.70
C SER A 514 -27.24 0.60 12.34
N LYS A 515 -28.04 1.33 11.56
CA LYS A 515 -28.88 2.43 12.04
C LYS A 515 -30.01 1.91 12.94
N ILE A 516 -30.67 0.83 12.54
CA ILE A 516 -31.73 0.18 13.33
C ILE A 516 -31.17 -0.36 14.65
N ASP A 517 -30.05 -1.09 14.60
CA ASP A 517 -29.39 -1.64 15.78
C ASP A 517 -29.00 -0.52 16.77
N PHE A 518 -28.46 0.59 16.26
CA PHE A 518 -28.16 1.78 17.07
C PHE A 518 -29.40 2.36 17.77
N LEU A 519 -30.53 2.50 17.06
CA LEU A 519 -31.76 3.02 17.64
C LEU A 519 -32.38 2.08 18.67
N ILE A 520 -32.30 0.76 18.46
CA ILE A 520 -32.76 -0.26 19.42
C ILE A 520 -31.93 -0.19 20.71
N GLU A 521 -30.60 -0.19 20.59
CA GLU A 521 -29.71 -0.09 21.75
C GLU A 521 -29.90 1.23 22.50
N LEU A 522 -30.10 2.34 21.78
CA LEU A 522 -30.39 3.63 22.40
C LEU A 522 -31.70 3.66 23.17
N ARG A 523 -32.78 3.04 22.64
CA ARG A 523 -34.06 2.93 23.38
C ARG A 523 -33.87 2.17 24.69
N HIS A 524 -33.24 0.99 24.62
CA HIS A 524 -32.95 0.20 25.82
C HIS A 524 -32.06 0.93 26.83
N PHE A 525 -31.12 1.73 26.34
CA PHE A 525 -30.24 2.53 27.19
C PHE A 525 -31.00 3.65 27.92
N LEU A 526 -31.94 4.30 27.24
CA LEU A 526 -32.78 5.39 27.77
C LEU A 526 -33.95 4.92 28.65
N GLU A 527 -34.27 3.63 28.64
CA GLU A 527 -35.20 3.01 29.60
C GLU A 527 -34.53 2.70 30.94
N LYS A 528 -33.20 2.53 30.94
CA LYS A 528 -32.38 2.18 32.12
C LYS A 528 -31.75 3.39 32.83
N ASN A 529 -31.79 4.57 32.19
CA ASN A 529 -31.30 5.86 32.70
C ASN A 529 -32.34 6.90 32.35
#